data_AF-A0A645BLA3-F1
#
_entry.id   AF-A0A645BLA3-F1
#
_cell.length_a   1.000
_cell.length_b   1.000
_cell.length_c   1.000
_cell.angle_alpha   90.00
_cell.angle_beta   90.00
_cell.angle_gamma   90.00
#
_symmetry.space_group_name_H-M   'P 1'
#
loop_
_entity.id
_entity.type
_entity.pdbx_description
1 polymer ?
#
loop_
_entity_poly.entity_id
_entity_poly.type
_entity_poly.pdbx_seq_one_letter_code
_entity_poly.pdbx_strand_id
1 'polypeptide(L)'
;MLIGLAIICIFGYTAVHALWRRQTPSITADIGWRLVSTGYVIALFSGMADVFGIGSQPLPAVPFFGVWQARGMELGIGLIAIGFIMTFPFEKK
;
A
#
# COMPACT_ATOMS: atom_id res chain seq x y z
N MET A 1 8.04 -4.02 -9.37
CA MET A 1 7.65 -3.93 -7.95
C MET A 1 6.17 -3.60 -7.75
N LEU A 2 5.63 -2.56 -8.38
CA LEU A 2 4.24 -2.09 -8.19
C LEU A 2 3.16 -3.15 -8.47
N ILE A 3 3.31 -3.94 -9.52
CA ILE A 3 2.39 -5.06 -9.83
C ILE A 3 2.37 -6.07 -8.67
N GLY A 4 3.54 -6.40 -8.11
CA GLY A 4 3.64 -7.27 -6.95
C GLY A 4 2.95 -6.68 -5.72
N LEU A 5 3.10 -5.37 -5.47
CA LEU A 5 2.41 -4.68 -4.39
C LEU A 5 0.89 -4.71 -4.57
N ALA A 6 0.38 -4.51 -5.79
CA ALA A 6 -1.04 -4.60 -6.10
C ALA A 6 -1.59 -6.01 -5.80
N ILE A 7 -0.86 -7.05 -6.23
CA ILE A 7 -1.19 -8.45 -5.93
C ILE A 7 -1.22 -8.67 -4.41
N ILE A 8 -0.21 -8.21 -3.67
CA ILE A 8 -0.17 -8.34 -2.20
C ILE A 8 -1.38 -7.65 -1.55
N CYS A 9 -1.73 -6.44 -1.98
CA CYS A 9 -2.90 -5.73 -1.46
C CYS A 9 -4.20 -6.50 -1.71
N ILE A 10 -4.40 -7.04 -2.92
CA ILE A 10 -5.62 -7.77 -3.30
C ILE A 10 -5.71 -9.10 -2.53
N PHE A 11 -4.65 -9.92 -2.58
CA PHE A 11 -4.67 -11.22 -1.91
C PHE A 11 -4.66 -11.06 -0.38
N GLY A 12 -3.92 -10.09 0.16
CA GLY A 12 -3.97 -9.73 1.57
C GLY A 12 -5.37 -9.32 2.01
N TYR A 13 -6.08 -8.54 1.18
CA TYR A 13 -7.49 -8.22 1.41
C TYR A 13 -8.35 -9.47 1.52
N THR A 14 -8.28 -10.35 0.53
CA THR A 14 -9.09 -11.58 0.53
C THR A 14 -8.77 -12.48 1.73
N ALA A 15 -7.50 -12.60 2.11
CA ALA A 15 -7.06 -13.42 3.23
C ALA A 15 -7.57 -12.87 4.57
N VAL A 16 -7.36 -11.58 4.85
CA VAL A 16 -7.83 -10.95 6.10
C VAL A 16 -9.35 -10.91 6.15
N HIS A 17 -10.03 -10.63 5.04
CA HIS A 17 -11.49 -10.69 4.97
C HIS A 17 -12.03 -12.09 5.27
N ALA A 18 -11.33 -13.16 4.84
CA ALA A 18 -11.69 -14.53 5.19
C ALA A 18 -11.54 -14.85 6.68
N LEU A 19 -10.67 -14.14 7.43
CA LEU A 19 -10.55 -14.31 8.89
C LEU A 19 -11.78 -13.80 9.64
N TRP A 20 -12.44 -12.74 9.15
CA TRP A 20 -13.60 -12.14 9.83
C TRP A 20 -14.89 -12.98 9.78
N ARG A 21 -14.87 -14.20 9.21
CA ARG A 21 -15.96 -15.22 9.13
C ARG A 21 -17.32 -14.81 9.75
N ARG A 22 -18.17 -14.12 8.98
CA ARG A 22 -19.54 -13.67 9.32
C ARG A 22 -19.66 -12.72 10.52
N GLN A 23 -18.55 -12.25 11.09
CA GLN A 23 -18.53 -11.20 12.08
C GLN A 23 -18.49 -9.84 11.37
N THR A 24 -19.11 -8.84 11.99
CA THR A 24 -19.04 -7.45 11.50
C THR A 24 -17.65 -6.90 11.76
N PRO A 25 -16.94 -6.41 10.71
CA PRO A 25 -15.66 -5.73 10.87
C PRO A 25 -15.72 -4.61 11.91
N SER A 26 -14.65 -4.43 12.67
CA SER A 26 -14.54 -3.30 13.59
C SER A 26 -14.31 -2.00 12.83
N ILE A 27 -14.64 -0.86 13.45
CA ILE A 27 -14.33 0.48 12.91
C ILE A 27 -12.84 0.62 12.61
N THR A 28 -11.99 0.04 13.47
CA THR A 28 -10.53 0.02 13.27
C THR A 28 -10.15 -0.74 12.00
N ALA A 29 -10.83 -1.85 11.70
CA ALA A 29 -10.59 -2.63 10.49
C ALA A 29 -11.02 -1.88 9.21
N ASP A 30 -12.16 -1.17 9.26
CA ASP A 30 -12.62 -0.28 8.19
C ASP A 30 -11.63 0.86 7.93
N ILE A 31 -11.09 1.48 8.99
CA ILE A 31 -10.04 2.49 8.89
C ILE A 31 -8.74 1.87 8.32
N GLY A 32 -8.39 0.66 8.76
CA GLY A 32 -7.24 -0.09 8.25
C GLY A 32 -7.29 -0.26 6.75
N TRP A 33 -8.44 -0.63 6.18
CA TRP A 33 -8.61 -0.76 4.73
C TRP A 33 -8.42 0.56 3.97
N ARG A 34 -8.93 1.66 4.51
CA ARG A 34 -8.71 2.99 3.93
C ARG A 34 -7.23 3.37 3.98
N LEU A 35 -6.54 3.04 5.07
CA LEU A 35 -5.11 3.28 5.20
C LEU A 35 -4.29 2.45 4.19
N VAL A 36 -4.63 1.17 3.98
CA VAL A 36 -4.03 0.32 2.94
C VAL A 36 -4.21 0.95 1.56
N SER A 37 -5.43 1.38 1.22
CA SER A 37 -5.70 2.01 -0.07
C SER A 37 -4.91 3.30 -0.28
N THR A 38 -4.77 4.11 0.77
CA THR A 38 -4.02 5.38 0.72
C THR A 38 -2.53 5.12 0.57
N GLY A 39 -1.97 4.16 1.32
CA GLY A 39 -0.58 3.76 1.20
C GLY A 39 -0.24 3.20 -0.19
N TYR A 40 -1.17 2.45 -0.81
CA TYR A 40 -1.00 1.96 -2.18
C TYR A 40 -0.95 3.11 -3.20
N VAL A 41 -1.83 4.11 -3.07
CA VAL A 41 -1.80 5.30 -3.93
C VAL A 41 -0.45 6.01 -3.79
N ILE A 42 0.03 6.24 -2.57
CA ILE A 42 1.32 6.89 -2.32
C ILE A 42 2.47 6.11 -2.96
N ALA A 43 2.51 4.79 -2.79
CA ALA A 43 3.55 3.94 -3.36
C ALA A 43 3.50 3.91 -4.90
N LEU A 44 2.31 3.89 -5.49
CA LEU A 44 2.09 3.90 -6.94
C LEU A 44 2.62 5.20 -7.56
N PHE A 45 2.19 6.34 -7.04
CA PHE A 45 2.60 7.64 -7.58
C PHE A 45 4.08 7.92 -7.34
N SER A 46 4.63 7.50 -6.19
CA SER A 46 6.06 7.63 -5.91
C SER A 46 6.90 6.76 -6.85
N GLY A 47 6.47 5.51 -7.10
CA GLY A 47 7.17 4.58 -7.99
C GLY A 47 7.04 4.90 -9.48
N MET A 48 6.01 5.64 -9.87
CA MET A 48 5.77 6.07 -11.26
C MET A 48 6.07 7.56 -11.50
N ALA A 49 6.72 8.26 -10.56
CA ALA A 49 6.90 9.70 -10.65
C ALA A 49 7.64 10.16 -11.93
N ASP A 50 8.60 9.37 -12.42
CA ASP A 50 9.28 9.67 -13.70
C ASP A 50 8.36 9.49 -14.92
N VAL A 51 7.47 8.50 -14.89
CA VAL A 51 6.47 8.27 -15.96
C VAL A 51 5.46 9.42 -16.02
N PHE A 52 5.11 9.97 -14.86
CA PHE A 52 4.24 11.14 -14.75
C PHE A 52 4.94 12.48 -15.03
N GLY A 53 6.26 12.49 -15.29
CA GLY A 53 7.02 13.71 -15.54
C GLY A 53 7.20 14.62 -14.33
N ILE A 54 6.90 14.12 -13.12
CA ILE A 54 7.10 14.82 -11.84
C ILE A 54 8.50 14.52 -11.28
N GLY A 55 9.09 13.40 -11.69
CA GLY A 55 10.40 12.95 -11.26
C GLY A 55 11.56 13.76 -11.84
N SER A 56 12.73 13.63 -11.21
CA SER A 56 13.92 14.45 -11.49
C SER A 56 14.62 14.08 -12.79
N GLN A 57 14.22 12.99 -13.46
CA GLN A 57 14.89 12.46 -14.64
C GLN A 57 13.86 12.06 -15.71
N PRO A 58 13.27 13.03 -16.44
CA PRO A 58 12.42 12.72 -17.57
C PRO A 58 13.23 11.96 -18.64
N LEU A 59 12.61 10.95 -19.28
CA LEU A 59 13.21 10.22 -20.40
C LEU A 59 13.74 11.22 -21.47
N PRO A 60 14.93 10.99 -22.08
CA PRO A 60 15.55 9.69 -22.37
C PRO A 60 16.82 9.38 -21.56
N ALA A 61 17.07 10.10 -20.46
CA ALA A 61 18.19 9.80 -19.56
C ALA A 61 17.98 8.44 -18.86
N VAL A 62 19.08 7.76 -18.54
CA VAL A 62 19.08 6.43 -17.89
C VAL A 62 18.11 6.46 -16.69
N PRO A 63 17.09 5.60 -16.63
CA PRO A 63 16.10 5.63 -15.55
C PRO A 63 16.81 5.37 -14.23
N PHE A 64 16.87 6.40 -13.38
CA PHE A 64 17.46 6.30 -12.06
C PHE A 64 16.36 6.46 -11.03
N PHE A 65 16.19 5.45 -10.19
CA PHE A 65 15.20 5.49 -9.14
C PHE A 65 15.65 6.50 -8.08
N GLY A 66 15.00 7.66 -8.06
CA GLY A 66 15.39 8.78 -7.22
C GLY A 66 15.24 8.46 -5.74
N VAL A 67 16.10 9.05 -4.89
CA VAL A 67 16.03 8.86 -3.43
C VAL A 67 14.63 9.22 -2.89
N TRP A 68 14.03 10.29 -3.40
CA TRP A 68 12.68 10.71 -3.01
C TRP A 68 11.58 9.74 -3.47
N GLN A 69 11.73 9.11 -4.63
CA GLN A 69 10.82 8.05 -5.07
C GLN A 69 10.91 6.83 -4.15
N ALA A 70 12.13 6.44 -3.77
CA ALA A 70 12.37 5.37 -2.80
C ALA A 70 11.76 5.67 -1.43
N ARG A 71 11.97 6.87 -0.89
CA ARG A 71 11.36 7.26 0.39
C ARG A 71 9.83 7.33 0.34
N GLY A 72 9.27 7.87 -0.73
CA GLY A 72 7.81 7.89 -0.93
C GLY A 72 7.22 6.49 -1.01
N MET A 73 7.92 5.58 -1.69
CA MET A 73 7.56 4.17 -1.78
C MET A 73 7.65 3.45 -0.44
N GLU A 74 8.73 3.66 0.33
CA GLU A 74 8.88 3.12 1.70
C GLU A 74 7.76 3.58 2.62
N LEU A 75 7.39 4.87 2.57
CA LEU A 75 6.26 5.41 3.34
C LEU A 75 4.94 4.76 2.94
N GLY A 76 4.68 4.61 1.64
CA GLY A 76 3.47 3.96 1.15
C GLY A 76 3.36 2.50 1.61
N ILE A 77 4.47 1.75 1.56
CA ILE A 77 4.54 0.37 2.08
C ILE A 77 4.34 0.33 3.59
N GLY A 78 4.93 1.26 4.33
CA GLY A 78 4.74 1.38 5.78
C GLY A 78 3.27 1.59 6.16
N LEU A 79 2.57 2.48 5.46
CA LEU A 79 1.13 2.71 5.65
C LEU A 79 0.28 1.48 5.32
N ILE A 80 0.63 0.76 4.25
CA ILE A 80 -0.03 -0.51 3.90
C ILE A 80 0.16 -1.54 5.02
N ALA A 81 1.38 -1.69 5.54
CA ALA A 81 1.67 -2.63 6.62
C ALA A 81 0.87 -2.30 7.89
N ILE A 82 0.86 -1.03 8.30
CA ILE A 82 0.07 -0.56 9.45
C ILE A 82 -1.43 -0.82 9.22
N GLY A 83 -1.93 -0.49 8.02
CA GLY A 83 -3.33 -0.71 7.66
C GLY A 83 -3.74 -2.18 7.76
N PHE A 84 -2.90 -3.10 7.26
CA PHE A 84 -3.14 -4.53 7.39
C PHE A 84 -3.17 -4.99 8.85
N ILE A 85 -2.22 -4.53 9.68
CA ILE A 85 -2.18 -4.85 11.11
C ILE A 85 -3.48 -4.42 11.80
N MET A 86 -3.99 -3.22 11.50
CA MET A 86 -5.23 -2.69 12.06
C MET A 86 -6.47 -3.53 11.69
N THR A 87 -6.44 -4.20 10.54
CA THR A 87 -7.58 -5.00 10.06
C THR A 87 -7.63 -6.41 10.64
N PHE A 88 -6.54 -6.92 11.25
CA PHE A 88 -6.59 -8.24 11.86
C PHE A 88 -7.64 -8.30 12.99
N PRO A 89 -8.47 -9.35 13.04
CA PRO A 89 -9.39 -9.55 14.16
C PRO A 89 -8.58 -9.99 15.38
N PHE A 90 -8.20 -9.04 16.23
CA PHE A 90 -7.59 -9.35 17.52
C PHE A 90 -8.67 -9.90 18.46
N GLU A 91 -8.70 -11.23 18.57
CA GLU A 91 -9.60 -11.93 19.48
C GLU A 91 -9.30 -11.49 20.93
N LYS A 92 -10.26 -10.85 21.58
CA LYS A 92 -10.22 -10.70 23.03
C LYS A 92 -10.55 -12.06 23.63
N LYS A 93 -9.52 -12.82 24.04
CA LYS A 93 -9.69 -13.91 25.00
C LYS A 93 -10.31 -13.39 26.29
#